data_AF-U7Q6Z1-F1
#
_entry.id   AF-U7Q6Z1-F1
#
_cell.length_a   1.000
_cell.length_b   1.000
_cell.length_c   1.000
_cell.angle_alpha   90.00
_cell.angle_beta   90.00
_cell.angle_gamma   90.00
#
_symmetry.space_group_name_H-M   'P 1'
#
loop_
_entity.id
_entity.type
_entity.pdbx_description
1 polymer ?
#
loop_
_entity_poly.entity_id
_entity_poly.type
_entity_poly.pdbx_seq_one_letter_code
_entity_poly.pdbx_strand_id
1 'polypeptide(L)'
;NTKGEVSINNDGTISYNPNGQFDALEANETATDSFSYTINDGQGGTDTATVNLTINGVSPATQPNDSGDNGTDNNNNNTGYNIISDFDPNTAFAGMKEIDSLEATNEPDLFILGNASTAFYDQSNWDDRALISGFNDAQDKIQLHGSASDYELVQKNGDTRIFYYGEGSKEMIGIISGYSSSVSL
;
A
#
# COMPACT_ATOMS: atom_id res chain seq x y z
N ASN A 1 -23.05 6.79 10.93
CA ASN A 1 -21.91 6.51 11.83
C ASN A 1 -21.00 5.56 11.12
N THR A 2 -19.74 5.95 11.04
CA THR A 2 -18.71 5.15 10.38
C THR A 2 -18.50 3.82 11.08
N LYS A 3 -18.13 2.80 10.32
CA LYS A 3 -17.70 1.49 10.81
C LYS A 3 -16.20 1.46 11.10
N GLY A 4 -15.41 2.29 10.41
CA GLY A 4 -13.99 2.48 10.69
C GLY A 4 -13.72 3.54 11.76
N GLU A 5 -12.44 3.77 12.02
CA GLU A 5 -11.93 4.84 12.87
C GLU A 5 -11.59 6.06 12.02
N VAL A 6 -12.08 7.23 12.44
CA VAL A 6 -11.84 8.51 11.77
C VAL A 6 -11.08 9.42 12.71
N SER A 7 -9.98 10.00 12.23
CA SER A 7 -9.20 11.01 12.95
C SER A 7 -8.97 12.23 12.06
N ILE A 8 -8.94 13.41 12.69
CA ILE A 8 -8.60 14.68 12.04
C ILE A 8 -7.16 15.00 12.44
N ASN A 9 -6.31 15.19 11.44
CA ASN A 9 -4.90 15.52 11.63
C ASN A 9 -4.73 17.03 11.85
N ASN A 10 -3.60 17.41 12.46
CA ASN A 10 -3.30 18.82 12.76
C ASN A 10 -3.14 19.70 11.51
N ASP A 11 -2.91 19.10 10.34
CA ASP A 11 -2.83 19.78 9.04
C ASP A 11 -4.21 19.96 8.36
N GLY A 12 -5.28 19.51 9.01
CA GLY A 12 -6.65 19.58 8.50
C GLY A 12 -7.04 18.45 7.57
N THR A 13 -6.17 17.45 7.36
CA THR A 13 -6.52 16.23 6.64
C THR A 13 -7.32 15.26 7.53
N ILE A 14 -8.02 14.32 6.91
CA ILE A 14 -8.81 13.29 7.60
C ILE A 14 -8.21 11.93 7.28
N SER A 15 -7.88 11.16 8.32
CA SER A 15 -7.45 9.77 8.21
C SER A 15 -8.62 8.85 8.54
N TYR A 16 -8.88 7.88 7.66
CA TYR A 16 -9.88 6.84 7.84
C TYR A 16 -9.20 5.47 7.87
N ASN A 17 -9.38 4.72 8.95
CA ASN A 17 -8.90 3.35 9.08
C ASN A 17 -10.12 2.40 9.17
N PRO A 18 -10.34 1.53 8.17
CA PRO A 18 -11.44 0.56 8.19
C PRO A 18 -11.34 -0.48 9.33
N ASN A 19 -10.19 -0.62 10.00
CA ASN A 19 -9.95 -1.51 11.14
C ASN A 19 -10.49 -2.95 10.93
N GLY A 20 -10.17 -3.50 9.75
CA GLY A 20 -10.56 -4.86 9.35
C GLY A 20 -12.05 -5.10 9.08
N GLN A 21 -12.91 -4.07 9.19
CA GLN A 21 -14.38 -4.24 9.07
C GLN A 21 -14.85 -4.71 7.69
N PHE A 22 -13.99 -4.62 6.69
CA PHE A 22 -14.30 -4.94 5.30
C PHE A 22 -13.39 -6.03 4.72
N ASP A 23 -12.59 -6.71 5.55
CA ASP A 23 -11.65 -7.75 5.11
C ASP A 23 -12.34 -8.98 4.52
N ALA A 24 -13.65 -9.12 4.76
CA ALA A 24 -14.48 -10.18 4.20
C ALA A 24 -15.04 -9.84 2.80
N LEU A 25 -14.79 -8.64 2.27
CA LEU A 25 -15.24 -8.29 0.93
C LEU A 25 -14.39 -9.00 -0.12
N GLU A 26 -15.02 -9.89 -0.87
CA GLU A 26 -14.39 -10.59 -1.99
C GLU A 26 -14.29 -9.69 -3.24
N ALA A 27 -13.55 -10.13 -4.26
CA ALA A 27 -13.46 -9.39 -5.52
C ALA A 27 -14.85 -9.11 -6.12
N ASN A 28 -15.05 -7.86 -6.57
CA ASN A 28 -16.31 -7.31 -7.09
C ASN A 28 -17.40 -7.06 -6.03
N GLU A 29 -17.15 -7.34 -4.75
CA GLU A 29 -18.01 -6.86 -3.69
C GLU A 29 -17.68 -5.41 -3.35
N THR A 30 -18.70 -4.64 -2.99
CA THR A 30 -18.51 -3.27 -2.52
C THR A 30 -19.29 -3.07 -1.24
N ALA A 31 -18.70 -2.31 -0.32
CA ALA A 31 -19.38 -1.76 0.83
C ALA A 31 -19.33 -0.23 0.78
N THR A 32 -20.20 0.39 1.55
CA THR A 32 -20.16 1.83 1.76
C THR A 32 -19.97 2.13 3.23
N ASP A 33 -19.27 3.22 3.51
CA ASP A 33 -19.21 3.79 4.84
C ASP A 33 -19.38 5.31 4.79
N SER A 34 -19.76 5.93 5.91
CA SER A 34 -19.93 7.37 5.96
C SER A 34 -19.71 7.95 7.35
N PHE A 35 -19.13 9.14 7.37
CA PHE A 35 -19.02 9.96 8.58
C PHE A 35 -19.30 11.42 8.25
N SER A 36 -19.76 12.15 9.27
CA SER A 36 -19.93 13.59 9.20
C SER A 36 -18.91 14.27 10.09
N TYR A 37 -18.43 15.43 9.66
CA TYR A 37 -17.52 16.27 10.43
C TYR A 37 -18.02 17.71 10.43
N THR A 38 -17.72 18.44 11.51
CA THR A 38 -18.10 19.85 11.66
C THR A 38 -16.85 20.71 11.68
N ILE A 39 -16.78 21.69 10.79
CA ILE A 39 -15.74 22.73 10.77
C ILE A 39 -16.26 23.93 11.56
N ASN A 40 -15.40 24.54 12.38
CA ASN A 40 -15.66 25.79 13.08
C ASN A 40 -14.74 26.89 12.52
N ASP A 41 -15.28 28.06 12.20
CA ASP A 41 -14.54 29.19 11.63
C ASP A 41 -13.82 30.07 12.67
N GLY A 42 -13.90 29.68 13.95
CA GLY A 42 -13.35 30.41 15.10
C GLY A 42 -14.08 31.72 15.43
N GLN A 43 -15.14 32.05 14.70
CA GLN A 43 -15.89 33.30 14.77
C GLN A 43 -17.37 33.06 15.12
N GLY A 44 -17.71 31.83 15.53
CA GLY A 44 -19.04 31.42 15.95
C GLY A 44 -19.88 30.78 14.85
N GLY A 45 -19.34 30.64 13.64
CA GLY A 45 -19.90 29.85 12.55
C GLY A 45 -19.43 28.40 12.60
N THR A 46 -20.34 27.49 12.30
CA THR A 46 -20.01 26.08 12.10
C THR A 46 -20.67 25.57 10.83
N ASP A 47 -19.97 24.73 10.08
CA ASP A 47 -20.52 24.02 8.92
C ASP A 47 -20.32 22.51 9.09
N THR A 48 -21.26 21.71 8.59
CA THR A 48 -21.20 20.24 8.68
C THR A 48 -21.19 19.63 7.29
N ALA A 49 -20.23 18.75 7.05
CA ALA A 49 -20.13 17.99 5.81
C ALA A 49 -20.15 16.49 6.07
N THR A 50 -20.58 15.72 5.07
CA THR A 50 -20.61 14.25 5.11
C THR A 50 -19.67 13.70 4.05
N VAL A 51 -18.77 12.81 4.46
CA VAL A 51 -17.92 12.02 3.58
C VAL A 51 -18.62 10.69 3.33
N ASN A 52 -18.76 10.33 2.05
CA ASN A 52 -19.25 9.02 1.62
C ASN A 52 -18.07 8.23 1.04
N LEU A 53 -17.85 7.03 1.55
CA LEU A 53 -16.79 6.11 1.15
C LEU A 53 -17.40 4.93 0.40
N THR A 54 -16.78 4.55 -0.71
CA THR A 54 -17.01 3.26 -1.38
C THR A 54 -15.77 2.42 -1.14
N ILE A 55 -15.94 1.29 -0.46
CA ILE A 55 -14.89 0.31 -0.18
C ILE A 55 -15.09 -0.84 -1.17
N ASN A 56 -14.05 -1.13 -1.95
CA ASN A 56 -14.06 -2.26 -2.89
C ASN A 56 -13.37 -3.45 -2.25
N GLY A 57 -13.99 -4.62 -2.33
CA GLY A 57 -13.39 -5.89 -1.98
C GLY A 57 -12.29 -6.29 -2.95
N VAL A 58 -11.29 -6.97 -2.42
CA VAL A 58 -10.14 -7.48 -3.15
C VAL A 58 -10.03 -8.97 -2.86
N SER A 59 -9.87 -9.79 -3.89
CA SER A 59 -9.59 -11.21 -3.69
C SER A 59 -8.08 -11.37 -3.56
N PRO A 60 -7.56 -12.13 -2.59
CA PRO A 60 -6.15 -12.49 -2.60
C PRO A 60 -5.89 -13.27 -3.90
N ALA A 61 -5.02 -12.73 -4.76
CA ALA A 61 -4.47 -13.50 -5.86
C ALA A 61 -3.90 -14.79 -5.25
N THR A 62 -4.10 -15.92 -5.91
CA THR A 62 -3.65 -17.22 -5.40
C THR A 62 -2.19 -17.11 -4.98
N GLN A 63 -1.97 -17.08 -3.67
CA GLN A 63 -0.64 -16.97 -3.08
C GLN A 63 0.19 -18.14 -3.60
N PRO A 64 1.36 -17.90 -4.20
CA PRO A 64 2.36 -18.95 -4.31
C PRO A 64 2.55 -19.57 -2.94
N ASN A 65 2.53 -20.89 -2.90
CA ASN A 65 3.02 -21.64 -1.76
C ASN A 65 4.53 -21.37 -1.64
N ASP A 66 4.90 -20.32 -0.92
CA ASP A 66 6.28 -20.06 -0.54
C ASP A 66 6.91 -21.36 0.00
N SER A 67 7.79 -21.93 -0.81
CA SER A 67 8.56 -23.13 -0.49
C SER A 67 10.01 -22.77 -0.18
N GLY A 68 10.30 -21.52 0.18
CA GLY A 68 11.63 -21.02 0.45
C GLY A 68 12.57 -21.19 -0.74
N ASP A 69 12.04 -21.09 -1.97
CA ASP A 69 12.87 -21.11 -3.18
C ASP A 69 13.14 -19.67 -3.61
N ASN A 70 14.39 -19.42 -3.97
CA ASN A 70 14.96 -18.15 -4.38
C ASN A 70 14.52 -17.81 -5.83
N GLY A 71 13.22 -18.00 -6.13
CA GLY A 71 12.66 -18.07 -7.47
C GLY A 71 11.48 -17.12 -7.62
N THR A 72 11.58 -16.26 -8.64
CA THR A 72 10.52 -15.36 -9.12
C THR A 72 9.22 -16.09 -9.41
N ASP A 73 8.14 -15.84 -8.67
CA ASP A 73 6.78 -16.24 -9.07
C ASP A 73 6.00 -15.05 -9.64
N ASN A 74 5.29 -15.28 -10.74
CA ASN A 74 4.60 -14.27 -11.52
C ASN A 74 3.08 -14.38 -11.27
N ASN A 75 2.57 -13.53 -10.37
CA ASN A 75 1.19 -13.61 -9.92
C ASN A 75 0.23 -12.98 -10.95
N ASN A 76 -0.21 -13.78 -11.93
CA ASN A 76 -1.28 -13.38 -12.84
C ASN A 76 -2.65 -13.82 -12.31
N ASN A 77 -3.62 -12.90 -12.42
CA ASN A 77 -5.08 -13.09 -12.54
C ASN A 77 -5.93 -12.78 -11.30
N ASN A 78 -6.60 -11.60 -11.25
CA ASN A 78 -8.06 -11.47 -11.38
C ASN A 78 -8.56 -9.99 -11.29
N THR A 79 -9.48 -9.62 -12.19
CA THR A 79 -10.12 -8.29 -12.31
C THR A 79 -10.65 -7.72 -10.97
N GLY A 80 -10.12 -6.55 -10.58
CA GLY A 80 -10.14 -5.91 -9.26
C GLY A 80 -8.76 -5.29 -8.99
N TYR A 81 -8.51 -4.65 -7.83
CA TYR A 81 -7.10 -4.39 -7.45
C TYR A 81 -6.39 -5.74 -7.30
N ASN A 82 -5.50 -6.13 -8.22
CA ASN A 82 -4.72 -7.35 -8.03
C ASN A 82 -3.77 -7.10 -6.85
N ILE A 83 -3.87 -7.90 -5.78
CA ILE A 83 -2.87 -7.85 -4.71
C ILE A 83 -1.62 -8.57 -5.22
N ILE A 84 -0.51 -7.85 -5.33
CA ILE A 84 0.75 -8.36 -5.88
C ILE A 84 1.81 -8.38 -4.77
N SER A 85 2.16 -9.59 -4.35
CA SER A 85 3.29 -9.94 -3.49
C SER A 85 3.80 -11.34 -3.86
N ASP A 86 5.09 -11.60 -3.63
CA ASP A 86 5.73 -12.92 -3.83
C ASP A 86 5.89 -13.70 -2.50
N PHE A 87 5.29 -13.18 -1.41
CA PHE A 87 5.33 -13.74 -0.07
C PHE A 87 3.96 -13.61 0.61
N ASP A 88 3.77 -14.34 1.73
CA ASP A 88 2.61 -14.16 2.62
C ASP A 88 2.86 -12.96 3.58
N PRO A 89 2.12 -11.84 3.40
CA PRO A 89 2.31 -10.61 4.16
C PRO A 89 1.87 -10.68 5.63
N ASN A 90 1.32 -11.81 6.07
CA ASN A 90 0.91 -12.03 7.46
C ASN A 90 1.93 -12.87 8.25
N THR A 91 3.02 -13.27 7.62
CA THR A 91 4.09 -14.02 8.29
C THR A 91 5.10 -13.08 8.95
N ALA A 92 5.83 -13.62 9.92
CA ALA A 92 6.97 -12.92 10.52
C ALA A 92 8.19 -12.82 9.57
N PHE A 93 8.12 -13.43 8.39
CA PHE A 93 9.22 -13.51 7.42
C PHE A 93 8.92 -12.82 6.09
N ALA A 94 7.87 -12.00 6.04
CA ALA A 94 7.44 -11.28 4.86
C ALA A 94 8.58 -10.44 4.22
N GLY A 95 8.90 -10.72 2.96
CA GLY A 95 9.92 -10.02 2.16
C GLY A 95 11.35 -10.16 2.68
N MET A 96 11.66 -11.20 3.47
CA MET A 96 13.00 -11.43 4.01
C MET A 96 13.89 -12.22 3.05
N LYS A 97 15.10 -11.74 2.79
CA LYS A 97 16.16 -12.39 1.97
C LYS A 97 15.84 -12.53 0.48
N GLU A 98 14.95 -11.69 -0.06
CA GLU A 98 14.38 -11.90 -1.39
C GLU A 98 14.37 -10.62 -2.23
N ILE A 99 14.56 -10.80 -3.54
CA ILE A 99 14.31 -9.78 -4.54
C ILE A 99 13.11 -10.25 -5.36
N ASP A 100 11.98 -9.60 -5.14
CA ASP A 100 10.73 -10.03 -5.73
C ASP A 100 10.47 -9.27 -7.01
N SER A 101 10.14 -9.96 -8.09
CA SER A 101 9.81 -9.33 -9.37
C SER A 101 8.30 -9.25 -9.52
N LEU A 102 7.74 -8.07 -9.28
CA LEU A 102 6.30 -7.81 -9.27
C LEU A 102 5.90 -7.11 -10.58
N GLU A 103 5.08 -7.75 -11.40
CA GLU A 103 4.63 -7.20 -12.68
C GLU A 103 3.18 -6.70 -12.59
N ALA A 104 2.97 -5.42 -12.90
CA ALA A 104 1.65 -4.84 -13.03
C ALA A 104 0.89 -5.48 -14.22
N THR A 105 -0.43 -5.53 -14.08
CA THR A 105 -1.36 -5.86 -15.15
C THR A 105 -1.88 -4.58 -15.83
N ASN A 106 -2.87 -4.71 -16.71
CA ASN A 106 -3.56 -3.54 -17.28
C ASN A 106 -4.76 -3.09 -16.41
N GLU A 107 -5.09 -3.86 -15.38
CA GLU A 107 -6.09 -3.51 -14.37
C GLU A 107 -5.39 -2.81 -13.20
N PRO A 108 -6.13 -2.10 -12.33
CA PRO A 108 -5.53 -1.56 -11.11
C PRO A 108 -4.83 -2.65 -10.29
N ASP A 109 -3.62 -2.38 -9.80
CA ASP A 109 -2.87 -3.30 -8.95
C ASP A 109 -2.50 -2.68 -7.60
N LEU A 110 -2.40 -3.50 -6.56
CA LEU A 110 -1.95 -3.13 -5.22
C LEU A 110 -0.69 -3.91 -4.86
N PHE A 111 0.45 -3.25 -4.86
CA PHE A 111 1.75 -3.83 -4.46
C PHE A 111 1.93 -3.71 -2.95
N ILE A 112 2.26 -4.81 -2.27
CA ILE A 112 2.40 -4.81 -0.81
C ILE A 112 3.87 -4.78 -0.39
N LEU A 113 4.33 -3.64 0.12
CA LEU A 113 5.70 -3.45 0.64
C LEU A 113 5.71 -3.22 2.16
N GLY A 114 4.56 -3.30 2.82
CA GLY A 114 4.43 -3.22 4.28
C GLY A 114 2.99 -3.46 4.72
N ASN A 115 2.82 -3.65 6.03
CA ASN A 115 1.52 -3.73 6.67
C ASN A 115 1.45 -2.77 7.88
N ALA A 116 0.36 -2.82 8.64
CA ALA A 116 0.19 -1.96 9.82
C ALA A 116 1.28 -2.14 10.90
N SER A 117 1.95 -3.30 10.92
CA SER A 117 2.92 -3.67 11.96
C SER A 117 4.37 -3.45 11.54
N THR A 118 4.71 -3.62 10.25
CA THR A 118 6.10 -3.54 9.78
C THR A 118 6.20 -3.18 8.30
N ALA A 119 7.29 -2.49 7.94
CA ALA A 119 7.76 -2.46 6.56
C ALA A 119 8.32 -3.85 6.20
N PHE A 120 8.07 -4.29 4.97
CA PHE A 120 8.72 -5.46 4.40
C PHE A 120 10.00 -5.03 3.69
N TYR A 121 10.93 -5.97 3.50
CA TYR A 121 12.24 -5.71 2.89
C TYR A 121 13.15 -4.72 3.67
N ASP A 122 12.84 -4.42 4.95
CA ASP A 122 13.63 -3.52 5.84
C ASP A 122 14.56 -4.30 6.81
N GLN A 123 14.98 -5.51 6.44
CA GLN A 123 15.90 -6.29 7.28
C GLN A 123 17.35 -5.95 6.93
N SER A 124 17.85 -4.88 7.55
CA SER A 124 19.23 -4.40 7.43
C SER A 124 20.23 -5.56 7.35
N ASN A 125 20.91 -5.65 6.19
CA ASN A 125 22.03 -6.54 5.78
C ASN A 125 21.71 -7.52 4.64
N TRP A 126 20.48 -7.57 4.13
CA TRP A 126 20.15 -8.33 2.93
C TRP A 126 19.70 -7.37 1.83
N ASP A 127 20.04 -7.66 0.57
CA ASP A 127 19.68 -6.83 -0.59
C ASP A 127 18.18 -7.01 -0.94
N ASP A 128 17.32 -6.93 0.09
CA ASP A 128 15.89 -7.22 0.04
C ASP A 128 15.16 -6.06 -0.63
N ARG A 129 14.41 -6.32 -1.69
CA ARG A 129 13.59 -5.29 -2.36
C ARG A 129 12.56 -5.87 -3.31
N ALA A 130 11.45 -5.18 -3.46
CA ALA A 130 10.54 -5.38 -4.57
C ALA A 130 11.05 -4.67 -5.85
N LEU A 131 11.04 -5.37 -6.98
CA LEU A 131 11.21 -4.84 -8.33
C LEU A 131 9.84 -4.79 -9.02
N ILE A 132 9.23 -3.62 -9.05
CA ILE A 132 7.92 -3.40 -9.65
C ILE A 132 8.11 -2.95 -11.11
N SER A 133 7.38 -3.56 -12.04
CA SER A 133 7.36 -3.16 -13.45
C SER A 133 5.93 -2.94 -13.94
N GLY A 134 5.77 -2.11 -14.98
CA GLY A 134 4.45 -1.81 -15.56
C GLY A 134 3.56 -0.85 -14.75
N PHE A 135 4.04 -0.35 -13.61
CA PHE A 135 3.29 0.51 -12.70
C PHE A 135 2.69 1.75 -13.38
N ASN A 136 1.41 1.99 -13.12
CA ASN A 136 0.62 3.12 -13.57
C ASN A 136 0.04 3.85 -12.37
N ASP A 137 0.58 5.03 -12.02
CA ASP A 137 0.18 5.77 -10.82
C ASP A 137 -1.28 6.26 -10.79
N ALA A 138 -1.94 6.32 -11.95
CA ALA A 138 -3.35 6.66 -12.06
C ALA A 138 -4.27 5.51 -11.65
N GLN A 139 -3.78 4.26 -11.73
CA GLN A 139 -4.57 3.06 -11.47
C GLN A 139 -4.05 2.32 -10.23
N ASP A 140 -2.74 2.15 -10.15
CA ASP A 140 -2.05 1.28 -9.19
C ASP A 140 -1.74 1.99 -7.88
N LYS A 141 -1.53 1.16 -6.86
CA LYS A 141 -1.23 1.58 -5.49
C LYS A 141 -0.13 0.74 -4.90
N ILE A 142 0.58 1.33 -3.94
CA ILE A 142 1.58 0.64 -3.13
C ILE A 142 1.14 0.78 -1.68
N GLN A 143 1.00 -0.35 -1.00
CA GLN A 143 0.79 -0.39 0.43
C GLN A 143 2.14 -0.34 1.14
N LEU A 144 2.29 0.63 2.04
CA LEU A 144 3.47 0.86 2.86
C LEU A 144 3.12 0.78 4.34
N HIS A 145 4.14 0.66 5.17
CA HIS A 145 4.03 0.72 6.62
C HIS A 145 4.21 2.14 7.14
N GLY A 146 3.56 2.52 8.24
CA GLY A 146 3.79 3.82 8.87
C GLY A 146 3.27 4.99 8.03
N SER A 147 4.06 6.03 7.90
CA SER A 147 3.68 7.33 7.35
C SER A 147 4.56 7.76 6.18
N ALA A 148 4.09 8.69 5.35
CA ALA A 148 4.86 9.19 4.21
C ALA A 148 6.22 9.81 4.62
N SER A 149 6.34 10.35 5.85
CA SER A 149 7.62 10.89 6.36
C SER A 149 8.66 9.82 6.64
N ASP A 150 8.27 8.55 6.72
CA ASP A 150 9.18 7.43 6.92
C ASP A 150 9.82 6.99 5.59
N TYR A 151 9.46 7.63 4.47
CA TYR A 151 9.93 7.26 3.14
C TYR A 151 10.64 8.40 2.40
N GLU A 152 11.58 8.02 1.55
CA GLU A 152 12.14 8.89 0.51
C GLU A 152 12.06 8.22 -0.85
N LEU A 153 11.54 8.97 -1.83
CA LEU A 153 11.55 8.57 -3.22
C LEU A 153 12.74 9.21 -3.95
N VAL A 154 13.54 8.39 -4.62
CA VAL A 154 14.71 8.84 -5.40
C VAL A 154 14.59 8.40 -6.85
N GLN A 155 14.62 9.37 -7.76
CA GLN A 155 14.69 9.12 -9.20
C GLN A 155 16.11 8.78 -9.61
N LYS A 156 16.30 7.64 -10.29
CA LYS A 156 17.62 7.25 -10.81
C LYS A 156 17.49 6.35 -12.04
N ASN A 157 18.12 6.77 -13.14
CA ASN A 157 18.16 6.03 -14.41
C ASN A 157 16.79 5.70 -15.03
N GLY A 158 15.75 6.49 -14.73
CA GLY A 158 14.38 6.23 -15.23
C GLY A 158 13.54 5.37 -14.30
N ASP A 159 14.06 5.01 -13.13
CA ASP A 159 13.35 4.27 -12.09
C ASP A 159 13.10 5.15 -10.86
N THR A 160 12.00 4.86 -10.16
CA THR A 160 11.71 5.42 -8.84
C THR A 160 12.15 4.42 -7.77
N ARG A 161 13.06 4.82 -6.89
CA ARG A 161 13.51 4.00 -5.76
C ARG A 161 12.80 4.43 -4.50
N ILE A 162 12.27 3.47 -3.74
CA ILE A 162 11.58 3.68 -2.47
C ILE A 162 12.56 3.32 -1.37
N PHE A 163 12.89 4.30 -0.53
CA PHE A 163 13.68 4.10 0.67
C PHE A 163 12.82 4.25 1.89
N TYR A 164 13.03 3.40 2.89
CA TYR A 164 12.38 3.44 4.18
C TYR A 164 13.40 3.82 5.27
N TYR A 165 12.97 4.65 6.23
CA TYR A 165 13.74 5.12 7.37
C TYR A 165 13.37 4.33 8.64
N GLY A 166 13.59 3.02 8.60
CA GLY A 166 13.29 2.08 9.68
C GLY A 166 14.29 2.07 10.85
N GLU A 167 14.26 1.00 11.64
CA GLU A 167 15.08 0.85 12.86
C GLU A 167 16.56 0.59 12.55
N GLY A 168 17.30 1.63 12.17
CA GLY A 168 18.76 1.65 12.26
C GLY A 168 19.47 2.28 11.08
N SER A 169 18.91 2.22 9.87
CA SER A 169 19.47 2.89 8.69
C SER A 169 18.44 3.04 7.56
N LYS A 170 18.74 3.93 6.61
CA LYS A 170 17.95 4.09 5.39
C LYS A 170 18.15 2.86 4.51
N GLU A 171 17.09 2.10 4.24
CA GLU A 171 17.11 0.90 3.41
C GLU A 171 16.25 1.08 2.15
N MET A 172 16.64 0.44 1.05
CA MET A 172 15.90 0.51 -0.22
C MET A 172 14.98 -0.69 -0.34
N ILE A 173 13.69 -0.49 -0.05
CA ILE A 173 12.71 -1.58 -0.01
C ILE A 173 12.04 -1.85 -1.36
N GLY A 174 12.19 -0.94 -2.34
CA GLY A 174 11.51 -1.08 -3.62
C GLY A 174 12.11 -0.26 -4.77
N ILE A 175 11.93 -0.75 -5.99
CA ILE A 175 12.24 -0.06 -7.24
C ILE A 175 11.05 -0.20 -8.19
N ILE A 176 10.54 0.93 -8.67
CA ILE A 176 9.53 0.98 -9.73
C ILE A 176 10.26 1.29 -11.05
N SER A 177 10.30 0.31 -11.92
CA SER A 177 11.08 0.33 -13.15
C SER A 177 10.35 1.09 -14.26
N GLY A 178 11.08 1.94 -15.00
CA GLY A 178 10.53 2.65 -16.16
C GLY A 178 9.53 3.78 -15.83
N TYR A 179 9.40 4.12 -14.54
CA TYR A 179 8.53 5.19 -14.07
C TYR A 179 9.36 6.42 -13.68
N SER A 180 9.31 7.45 -14.54
CA SER A 180 10.16 8.67 -14.44
C SER A 180 9.45 9.91 -13.86
N SER A 181 8.12 9.86 -13.72
CA SER A 181 7.34 10.84 -12.97
C SER A 181 7.52 10.62 -11.46
N SER A 182 7.35 11.67 -10.66
CA SER A 182 7.28 11.51 -9.21
C SER A 182 6.03 10.71 -8.86
N VAL A 183 6.20 9.48 -8.38
CA VAL A 183 5.12 8.73 -7.73
C VAL A 183 4.69 9.54 -6.51
N SER A 184 3.38 9.77 -6.38
CA SER A 184 2.81 10.30 -5.14
C SER A 184 2.42 9.10 -4.28
N LEU A 185 3.09 8.95 -3.13
CA LEU A 185 2.71 8.00 -2.09
C LEU A 185 1.51 8.54 -1.31
#